data_AF-A0A423WYI6-F1
#
_entry.id   AF-A0A423WYI6-F1
#
_cell.length_a   1.000
_cell.length_b   1.000
_cell.length_c   1.000
_cell.angle_alpha   90.00
_cell.angle_beta   90.00
_cell.angle_gamma   90.00
#
_symmetry.space_group_name_H-M   'P 1'
#
loop_
_entity.id
_entity.type
_entity.pdbx_description
1 polymer ?
#
loop_
_entity_poly.entity_id
_entity_poly.type
_entity_poly.pdbx_seq_one_letter_code
_entity_poly.pdbx_strand_id
1 'polypeptide(L)'
;MPVPFEAFIPYGIILAMFGVSGAGLSIVRYKQNGGKRARRSVDQWDKQMMNRDRRLTGFLRGQSDNPIAPAGYELNNPWKVEKRIS
;
A
#
# COMPACT_ATOMS: atom_id res chain seq x y z
N MET A 1 4.38 1.49 -49.04
CA MET A 1 3.80 2.70 -48.42
C MET A 1 4.37 2.86 -47.02
N PRO A 2 4.99 3.99 -46.67
CA PRO A 2 5.46 4.24 -45.31
C PRO A 2 4.27 4.27 -44.33
N VAL A 3 4.52 3.89 -43.08
CA VAL A 3 3.49 3.82 -42.02
C VAL A 3 2.88 5.21 -41.77
N PRO A 4 1.53 5.37 -41.71
CA PRO A 4 0.89 6.67 -41.52
C PRO A 4 1.03 7.13 -40.06
N PHE A 5 2.14 7.80 -39.73
CA PHE A 5 2.48 8.20 -38.36
C PHE A 5 1.45 9.17 -37.75
N GLU A 6 0.79 10.02 -38.54
CA GLU A 6 -0.24 10.94 -38.02
C GLU A 6 -1.41 10.18 -37.38
N ALA A 7 -1.74 9.00 -37.90
CA ALA A 7 -2.78 8.14 -37.34
C ALA A 7 -2.38 7.53 -35.99
N PHE A 8 -1.07 7.46 -35.68
CA PHE A 8 -0.55 6.92 -34.42
C PHE A 8 -0.30 7.98 -33.34
N ILE A 9 -0.24 9.27 -33.69
CA ILE A 9 -0.04 10.35 -32.72
C ILE A 9 -1.08 10.30 -31.58
N PRO A 10 -2.39 10.17 -31.85
CA PRO A 10 -3.38 10.11 -30.77
C PRO A 10 -3.16 8.90 -29.84
N TYR A 11 -2.84 7.73 -30.40
CA TYR A 11 -2.57 6.53 -29.62
C TYR A 11 -1.27 6.65 -28.80
N GLY A 12 -0.24 7.31 -29.34
CA GLY A 12 1.00 7.61 -28.63
C GLY A 12 0.77 8.52 -27.43
N ILE A 13 -0.06 9.56 -27.59
CA ILE A 13 -0.44 10.46 -26.48
C ILE A 13 -1.19 9.67 -25.41
N ILE A 14 -2.19 8.87 -25.80
CA ILE A 14 -2.97 8.02 -24.87
C ILE A 14 -2.02 7.11 -24.07
N LEU A 15 -1.13 6.40 -24.76
CA LEU A 15 -0.17 5.50 -24.14
C LEU A 15 0.78 6.24 -23.18
N ALA A 16 1.27 7.41 -23.57
CA ALA A 16 2.13 8.24 -22.72
C ALA A 16 1.39 8.69 -21.45
N MET A 17 0.14 9.17 -21.57
CA MET A 17 -0.66 9.60 -20.44
C MET A 17 -0.93 8.45 -19.46
N PHE A 18 -1.36 7.29 -19.97
CA PHE A 18 -1.55 6.10 -19.13
C PHE A 18 -0.24 5.62 -18.50
N GLY A 19 0.88 5.69 -19.23
CA GLY A 19 2.21 5.35 -18.72
C GLY A 19 2.63 6.25 -17.56
N VAL A 20 2.50 7.57 -17.71
CA VAL A 20 2.82 8.55 -16.67
C VAL A 20 1.93 8.37 -15.46
N SER A 21 0.62 8.23 -15.63
CA SER A 21 -0.31 8.01 -14.52
C SER A 21 -0.04 6.70 -13.78
N GLY A 22 0.21 5.61 -14.51
CA GLY A 22 0.51 4.30 -13.93
C GLY A 22 1.81 4.30 -13.13
N ALA A 23 2.88 4.85 -13.70
CA ALA A 23 4.17 4.98 -13.02
C ALA A 23 4.06 5.91 -11.81
N GLY A 24 3.41 7.06 -11.96
CA GLY A 24 3.19 8.02 -10.87
C GLY A 24 2.46 7.40 -9.68
N LEU A 25 1.34 6.71 -9.93
CA LEU A 25 0.59 6.05 -8.87
C LEU A 25 1.37 4.91 -8.20
N SER A 26 2.16 4.16 -8.98
CA SER A 26 3.02 3.10 -8.46
C SER A 26 4.06 3.66 -7.48
N ILE A 27 4.71 4.76 -7.84
CA ILE A 27 5.72 5.42 -7.00
C ILE A 27 5.09 5.99 -5.73
N VAL A 28 3.94 6.66 -5.83
CA VAL A 28 3.24 7.20 -4.65
C VAL A 28 2.90 6.07 -3.68
N ARG A 29 2.33 4.96 -4.17
CA ARG A 29 2.02 3.79 -3.33
C ARG A 29 3.26 3.15 -2.73
N TYR A 30 4.36 3.09 -3.46
CA TYR A 30 5.63 2.57 -2.95
C TYR A 30 6.16 3.41 -1.78
N LYS A 31 6.13 4.74 -1.92
CA LYS A 31 6.53 5.66 -0.84
C LYS A 31 5.58 5.59 0.36
N GLN A 32 4.27 5.56 0.13
CA GLN A 32 3.27 5.40 1.20
C GLN A 32 3.43 4.11 2.02
N ASN A 33 3.94 3.04 1.40
CA ASN A 33 4.22 1.77 2.07
C ASN A 33 5.63 1.69 2.70
N GLY A 34 6.34 2.82 2.83
CA GLY A 34 7.67 2.86 3.44
C GLY A 34 8.73 2.18 2.59
N GLY A 35 8.64 2.29 1.25
CA GLY A 35 9.59 1.67 0.33
C GLY A 35 9.33 0.18 0.09
N LYS A 36 8.11 -0.29 0.36
CA LYS A 36 7.69 -1.67 0.09
C LYS A 36 6.59 -1.70 -0.96
N ARG A 37 6.48 -2.81 -1.70
CA ARG A 37 5.37 -3.01 -2.64
C ARG A 37 4.06 -3.13 -1.88
N ALA A 38 2.97 -2.62 -2.48
CA ALA A 38 1.64 -2.74 -1.90
C ALA A 38 1.17 -4.21 -1.91
N ARG A 39 0.73 -4.72 -0.75
CA ARG A 39 0.07 -6.02 -0.63
C ARG A 39 -1.27 -6.02 -1.35
N ARG A 40 -1.61 -7.14 -1.99
CA ARG A 40 -2.87 -7.39 -2.71
C ARG A 40 -3.51 -8.64 -2.11
N SER A 41 -4.83 -8.79 -2.27
CA SER A 41 -5.58 -9.94 -1.73
C SER A 41 -5.42 -10.12 -0.22
N VAL A 42 -5.50 -9.02 0.53
CA VAL A 42 -5.33 -8.99 1.99
C VAL A 42 -6.58 -9.56 2.66
N ASP A 43 -6.41 -10.69 3.35
CA ASP A 43 -7.50 -11.36 4.07
C ASP A 43 -7.72 -10.76 5.48
N GLN A 44 -8.56 -11.41 6.29
CA GLN A 44 -8.82 -10.95 7.65
C GLN A 44 -7.61 -11.16 8.58
N TRP A 45 -6.87 -12.26 8.40
CA TRP A 45 -5.68 -12.56 9.17
C TRP A 45 -4.59 -11.52 8.93
N ASP A 46 -4.30 -11.22 7.68
CA ASP A 46 -3.34 -10.21 7.25
C ASP A 46 -3.68 -8.83 7.82
N LYS A 47 -4.97 -8.46 7.85
CA LYS A 47 -5.39 -7.20 8.49
C LYS A 47 -5.08 -7.19 9.99
N GLN A 48 -5.27 -8.30 10.69
CA GLN A 48 -4.94 -8.41 12.11
C GLN A 48 -3.41 -8.33 12.32
N MET A 49 -2.64 -9.06 11.52
CA MET A 49 -1.18 -9.04 11.59
C MET A 49 -0.59 -7.67 11.25
N MET A 50 -1.12 -6.96 10.25
CA MET A 50 -0.70 -5.60 9.95
C MET A 50 -1.01 -4.60 11.07
N ASN A 51 -2.13 -4.78 11.79
CA ASN A 51 -2.42 -3.97 12.97
C ASN A 51 -1.48 -4.31 14.14
N ARG A 52 -1.11 -5.58 14.30
CA ARG A 52 -0.07 -6.01 15.24
C ARG A 52 1.28 -5.37 14.90
N ASP A 53 1.69 -5.42 13.64
CA ASP A 53 2.95 -4.82 13.17
C ASP A 53 2.97 -3.30 13.39
N ARG A 54 1.83 -2.63 13.16
CA ARG A 54 1.65 -1.21 13.49
C ARG A 54 1.84 -0.94 14.99
N ARG A 55 1.34 -1.82 15.85
CA ARG A 55 1.50 -1.70 17.31
C ARG A 55 2.94 -1.96 17.76
N LEU A 56 3.67 -2.82 17.06
CA LEU A 56 5.07 -3.12 17.37
C LEU A 56 6.03 -2.04 16.87
N THR A 57 5.76 -1.46 15.70
CA THR A 57 6.74 -0.61 14.98
C THR A 57 6.29 0.84 14.83
N GLY A 58 5.03 1.16 15.17
CA GLY A 58 4.41 2.46 14.90
C GLY A 58 3.95 2.65 13.44
N PHE A 59 4.35 1.77 12.52
CA PHE A 59 4.04 1.89 11.09
C PHE A 59 3.30 0.66 10.57
N LEU A 60 2.26 0.87 9.75
CA LEU A 60 1.39 -0.23 9.26
C LEU A 60 2.13 -1.31 8.47
N ARG A 61 3.29 -0.97 7.88
CA ARG A 61 4.14 -1.89 7.11
C ARG A 61 5.55 -2.04 7.70
N GLY A 62 5.73 -1.57 8.94
CA GLY A 62 6.97 -1.74 9.66
C GLY A 62 7.19 -3.21 9.96
N GLN A 63 8.44 -3.66 9.89
CA GLN A 63 8.84 -5.00 10.28
C GLN A 63 9.93 -4.85 11.33
N SER A 64 9.89 -5.71 12.34
CA SER A 64 10.91 -5.81 13.38
C SER A 64 11.21 -7.28 13.59
N ASP A 65 12.49 -7.60 13.70
CA ASP A 65 13.08 -8.90 13.98
C ASP A 65 13.57 -9.02 15.43
N ASN A 66 13.30 -8.00 16.25
CA ASN A 66 13.70 -8.00 17.65
C ASN A 66 13.03 -9.15 18.41
N PRO A 67 13.80 -9.94 19.19
CA PRO A 67 13.24 -11.07 19.94
C PRO A 67 12.38 -10.62 21.13
N ILE A 68 12.61 -9.40 21.64
CA ILE A 68 11.88 -8.81 22.76
C ILE A 68 11.07 -7.63 22.22
N ALA A 69 9.78 -7.59 22.55
CA ALA A 69 8.89 -6.51 22.14
C ALA A 69 9.27 -5.18 22.85
N PRO A 70 9.02 -4.02 22.21
CA PRO A 70 9.28 -2.74 22.84
C PRO A 70 8.39 -2.53 24.07
N ALA A 71 8.90 -1.79 25.05
CA ALA A 71 8.14 -1.41 26.24
C ALA A 71 6.86 -0.63 25.85
N GLY A 72 5.76 -0.91 26.54
CA GLY A 72 4.44 -0.35 26.25
C GLY A 72 3.61 -1.16 25.24
N TYR A 73 4.19 -2.15 24.56
CA TYR A 73 3.43 -3.05 23.69
C TYR A 73 2.39 -3.87 24.48
N GLU A 74 2.72 -4.21 25.72
CA GLU A 74 1.84 -4.88 26.68
C GLU A 74 0.59 -4.05 27.03
N LEU A 75 0.67 -2.72 26.94
CA LEU A 75 -0.45 -1.82 27.24
C LEU A 75 -1.22 -1.38 25.99
N ASN A 76 -0.69 -1.61 24.78
CA ASN A 76 -1.24 -1.03 23.55
C ASN A 76 -2.29 -1.91 22.85
N ASN A 77 -3.13 -2.63 23.60
CA ASN A 77 -4.14 -3.54 23.06
C ASN A 77 -5.56 -2.92 23.00
N PRO A 78 -5.92 -2.17 21.95
CA PRO A 78 -7.24 -1.57 21.84
C PRO A 78 -8.29 -2.61 21.46
N TRP A 79 -9.42 -2.57 22.15
CA TRP A 79 -10.65 -3.24 21.73
C TRP A 79 -11.46 -2.29 20.86
N LYS A 80 -11.90 -2.78 19.70
CA LYS A 80 -12.78 -1.99 18.82
C LYS A 80 -14.19 -2.00 19.39
N VAL A 81 -14.75 -0.82 19.63
CA VAL A 81 -16.14 -0.66 20.03
C VAL A 81 -16.95 -0.28 18.80
N GLU A 82 -17.99 -1.04 18.50
CA GLU A 82 -18.91 -0.76 17.40
C GLU A 82 -20.19 -0.11 17.94
N LYS A 83 -20.82 0.75 17.12
CA LYS A 83 -22.15 1.26 17.43
C LYS A 83 -23.18 0.16 17.20
N ARG A 84 -24.30 0.18 17.93
CA ARG A 84 -25.41 -0.77 17.70
C ARG A 84 -25.88 -0.63 16.24
N ILE A 85 -25.89 -1.75 15.52
CA ILE A 85 -26.46 -1.83 14.17
C ILE A 85 -27.97 -1.65 14.32
N SER A 86 -28.52 -0.63 13.65
CA SER A 86 -29.96 -0.34 13.58
C SER A 86 -30.52 -0.73 12.23
#